data_AF-A0A176QAY5-F1
#
_entry.id   AF-A0A176QAY5-F1
#
_cell.length_a   1.000
_cell.length_b   1.000
_cell.length_c   1.000
_cell.angle_alpha   90.00
_cell.angle_beta   90.00
_cell.angle_gamma   90.00
#
_symmetry.space_group_name_H-M   'P 1'
#
loop_
_entity.id
_entity.type
_entity.pdbx_description
1 polymer ?
#
loop_
_entity_poly.entity_id
_entity_poly.type
_entity_poly.pdbx_seq_one_letter_code
_entity_poly.pdbx_strand_id
1 'polypeptide(L)'
;MLRAEEDAGLLDPRITPTGRFSPYLVGRVQAWVGTPQTRTWDAATIRSLQYRVGAATTGRWDAASVGALQDYLGIARSGSKGWDSRTVTQLQRYLTTQL
;
A
#
# COMPACT_ATOMS: atom_id res chain seq x y z
N MET A 1 1.33 -11.83 33.27
CA MET A 1 2.64 -11.31 32.82
C MET A 1 2.95 -11.89 31.45
N LEU A 2 2.64 -11.17 30.37
CA LEU A 2 3.37 -11.27 29.11
C LEU A 2 4.04 -9.90 28.94
N ARG A 3 5.23 -9.78 29.52
CA ARG A 3 6.17 -8.69 29.24
C ARG A 3 6.94 -9.01 27.96
N ALA A 4 7.50 -7.97 27.37
CA ALA A 4 8.23 -7.84 26.10
C ALA A 4 7.32 -7.25 25.02
N GLU A 5 7.13 -5.93 24.90
CA GLU A 5 8.09 -4.85 25.17
C GLU A 5 9.36 -4.91 24.30
N GLU A 6 9.31 -5.49 23.10
CA GLU A 6 10.41 -5.44 22.11
C GLU A 6 9.77 -5.54 20.70
N ASP A 7 9.30 -4.47 20.07
CA ASP A 7 10.12 -3.63 19.18
C ASP A 7 9.31 -2.35 18.85
N ALA A 8 9.10 -1.52 19.85
CA ALA A 8 8.70 -0.14 19.65
C ALA A 8 9.98 0.66 19.30
N GLY A 9 10.45 0.54 18.04
CA GLY A 9 11.32 1.57 17.44
C GLY A 9 12.82 1.29 17.36
N LEU A 10 13.29 0.05 17.12
CA LEU A 10 14.72 -0.19 16.86
C LEU A 10 15.05 -0.69 15.45
N LEU A 11 14.07 -1.08 14.64
CA LEU A 11 14.22 -1.32 13.20
C LEU A 11 12.93 -0.81 12.54
N ASP A 12 12.98 -0.19 11.36
CA ASP A 12 11.75 0.15 10.61
C ASP A 12 10.85 -1.10 10.57
N PRO A 13 9.62 -1.09 11.12
CA PRO A 13 8.87 -2.31 11.32
C PRO A 13 8.54 -2.88 9.95
N ARG A 14 9.32 -3.90 9.55
CA ARG A 14 9.12 -4.64 8.32
C ARG A 14 7.66 -5.00 8.23
N ILE A 15 7.01 -4.62 7.14
CA ILE A 15 5.59 -4.90 6.98
C ILE A 15 5.46 -6.41 6.81
N THR A 16 4.98 -7.11 7.84
CA THR A 16 4.65 -8.53 7.71
C THR A 16 3.57 -8.68 6.62
N PRO A 17 3.84 -9.41 5.52
CA PRO A 17 2.87 -9.55 4.44
C PRO A 17 1.69 -10.38 4.93
N THR A 18 0.56 -9.73 5.17
CA THR A 18 -0.69 -10.33 5.66
C THR A 18 -1.77 -10.38 4.59
N GLY A 19 -1.57 -9.65 3.48
CA GLY A 19 -2.59 -9.47 2.45
C GLY A 19 -3.80 -8.66 2.92
N ARG A 20 -3.72 -8.03 4.10
CA ARG A 20 -4.78 -7.23 4.68
C ARG A 20 -4.53 -5.74 4.47
N PHE A 21 -5.48 -5.07 3.80
CA PHE A 21 -5.47 -3.63 3.68
C PHE A 21 -5.78 -3.01 5.04
N SER A 22 -4.92 -2.11 5.52
CA SER A 22 -4.98 -1.57 6.89
C SER A 22 -4.54 -0.10 6.94
N PRO A 23 -4.93 0.67 7.97
CA PRO A 23 -4.47 2.05 8.15
C PRO A 23 -2.94 2.17 8.21
N TYR A 24 -2.24 1.16 8.74
CA TYR A 24 -0.78 1.12 8.76
C TYR A 24 -0.19 1.02 7.36
N LEU A 25 -0.73 0.12 6.53
CA LEU A 25 -0.34 0.03 5.11
C LEU A 25 -0.61 1.35 4.37
N VAL A 26 -1.74 2.00 4.65
CA VAL A 26 -2.05 3.32 4.07
C VAL A 26 -0.97 4.35 4.44
N GLY A 27 -0.55 4.41 5.70
CA GLY A 27 0.55 5.28 6.12
C GLY A 27 1.85 5.04 5.35
N ARG A 28 2.20 3.77 5.10
CA ARG A 28 3.37 3.39 4.30
C ARG A 28 3.22 3.76 2.82
N VAL A 29 2.03 3.60 2.25
CA VAL A 29 1.73 4.09 0.89
C VAL A 29 1.88 5.61 0.83
N GLN A 30 1.35 6.34 1.80
CA GLN A 30 1.47 7.81 1.89
C GLN A 30 2.92 8.27 1.96
N ALA A 31 3.73 7.63 2.83
CA ALA A 31 5.16 7.88 2.88
C ALA A 31 5.84 7.62 1.52
N TRP A 32 5.50 6.50 0.88
CA TRP A 32 6.05 6.14 -0.43
C TRP A 32 5.69 7.15 -1.52
N VAL A 33 4.44 7.62 -1.58
CA VAL A 33 3.98 8.62 -2.58
C VAL A 33 4.28 10.07 -2.17
N GLY A 34 4.94 10.31 -1.03
CA GLY A 34 5.33 11.63 -0.57
C GLY A 34 4.19 12.49 -0.02
N THR A 35 3.12 11.87 0.49
CA THR A 35 1.97 12.57 1.11
C THR A 35 1.98 12.45 2.64
N PRO A 36 1.27 13.35 3.37
CA PRO A 36 1.14 13.25 4.81
C PRO A 36 0.56 11.89 5.25
N GLN A 37 1.18 11.26 6.26
CA GLN A 37 0.80 9.94 6.76
C GLN A 37 -0.44 9.97 7.66
N THR A 38 -1.59 10.38 7.12
CA THR A 38 -2.88 10.43 7.84
C THR A 38 -3.46 9.06 8.15
N ARG A 39 -2.89 7.99 7.57
CA ARG A 39 -3.36 6.60 7.66
C ARG A 39 -4.80 6.40 7.17
N THR A 40 -5.32 7.39 6.45
CA THR A 40 -6.68 7.42 5.92
C THR A 40 -6.63 7.25 4.42
N TRP A 41 -7.39 6.29 3.91
CA TRP A 41 -7.47 6.04 2.47
C TRP A 41 -8.42 7.06 1.82
N ASP A 42 -7.88 8.23 1.50
CA ASP A 42 -8.61 9.37 0.97
C ASP A 42 -8.32 9.65 -0.51
N ALA A 43 -9.09 10.54 -1.11
CA ALA A 43 -8.95 10.88 -2.54
C ALA A 43 -7.56 11.45 -2.87
N ALA A 44 -6.91 12.17 -1.96
CA ALA A 44 -5.56 12.70 -2.17
C ALA A 44 -4.52 11.57 -2.24
N THR A 45 -4.59 10.60 -1.32
CA THR A 45 -3.72 9.41 -1.34
C THR A 45 -3.97 8.59 -2.61
N ILE A 46 -5.24 8.39 -3.00
CA ILE A 46 -5.60 7.67 -4.22
C ILE A 46 -5.01 8.33 -5.45
N ARG A 47 -5.17 9.65 -5.61
CA ARG A 47 -4.61 10.39 -6.77
C ARG A 47 -3.09 10.27 -6.84
N SER A 48 -2.42 10.40 -5.69
CA SER A 48 -0.96 10.33 -5.62
C SER A 48 -0.46 8.93 -5.98
N LEU A 49 -1.14 7.88 -5.52
CA LEU A 49 -0.84 6.52 -5.92
C LEU A 49 -1.09 6.29 -7.41
N GLN A 50 -2.25 6.71 -7.92
CA GLN A 50 -2.61 6.60 -9.34
C GLN A 50 -1.55 7.25 -10.23
N TYR A 51 -1.15 8.48 -9.91
CA TYR A 51 -0.09 9.18 -10.63
C TYR A 51 1.22 8.37 -10.61
N ARG A 52 1.62 7.86 -9.45
CA ARG A 52 2.88 7.10 -9.29
C ARG A 52 2.90 5.79 -10.07
N VAL A 53 1.77 5.09 -10.18
CA VAL A 53 1.67 3.82 -10.92
C VAL A 53 1.25 3.98 -12.38
N GLY A 54 1.07 5.23 -12.86
CA GLY A 54 0.69 5.51 -14.24
C GLY A 54 -0.80 5.26 -14.56
N ALA A 55 -1.67 5.26 -13.56
CA ALA A 55 -3.12 5.18 -13.73
C ALA A 55 -3.75 6.57 -13.98
N ALA A 56 -4.94 6.60 -14.57
CA ALA A 56 -5.74 7.80 -14.65
C ALA A 56 -6.04 8.37 -13.24
N THR A 57 -5.71 9.63 -13.01
CA THR A 57 -5.78 10.29 -11.69
C THR A 57 -7.20 10.76 -11.35
N THR A 58 -8.12 9.81 -11.18
CA THR A 58 -9.54 10.08 -10.89
C THR A 58 -9.81 10.39 -9.42
N GLY A 59 -8.92 9.94 -8.51
CA GLY A 59 -9.15 9.98 -7.06
C GLY A 59 -10.15 8.93 -6.56
N ARG A 60 -10.61 8.03 -7.44
CA ARG A 60 -11.43 6.87 -7.09
C ARG A 60 -10.62 5.60 -7.30
N TRP A 61 -10.53 4.76 -6.27
CA TRP A 61 -9.91 3.45 -6.39
C TRP A 61 -10.84 2.49 -7.11
N ASP A 62 -10.40 1.95 -8.25
CA ASP A 62 -11.17 1.11 -9.15
C ASP A 62 -10.32 0.04 -9.84
N ALA A 63 -10.90 -0.74 -10.75
CA ALA A 63 -10.21 -1.81 -11.46
C ALA A 63 -9.03 -1.32 -12.32
N ALA A 64 -9.12 -0.11 -12.90
CA ALA A 64 -8.01 0.47 -13.66
C ALA A 64 -6.84 0.81 -12.73
N SER A 65 -7.14 1.36 -11.56
CA SER A 65 -6.15 1.68 -10.53
C SER A 65 -5.46 0.42 -9.98
N VAL A 66 -6.23 -0.64 -9.71
CA VAL A 66 -5.70 -1.94 -9.27
C VAL A 66 -4.82 -2.56 -10.35
N GLY A 67 -5.28 -2.56 -11.61
CA GLY A 67 -4.51 -3.10 -12.74
C GLY A 67 -3.18 -2.39 -12.93
N ALA A 68 -3.17 -1.06 -12.88
CA ALA A 68 -1.93 -0.28 -12.98
C ALA A 68 -0.97 -0.55 -11.82
N LEU A 69 -1.47 -0.70 -10.59
CA LEU A 69 -0.64 -1.10 -9.45
C LEU A 69 -0.06 -2.51 -9.64
N GLN A 70 -0.85 -3.45 -10.17
CA GLN A 70 -0.37 -4.81 -10.44
C GLN A 70 0.73 -4.83 -11.51
N ASP A 71 0.57 -4.05 -12.57
CA ASP A 71 1.60 -3.88 -13.60
C ASP A 71 2.87 -3.26 -13.02
N TYR A 72 2.72 -2.20 -12.20
CA TYR A 72 3.84 -1.55 -11.52
C TYR A 72 4.60 -2.51 -10.59
N LEU A 73 3.89 -3.37 -9.87
CA LEU A 73 4.46 -4.41 -9.00
C LEU A 73 4.99 -5.62 -9.77
N GLY A 74 4.82 -5.69 -11.10
CA GLY A 74 5.27 -6.81 -11.92
C GLY A 74 4.51 -8.11 -11.68
N ILE A 75 3.22 -8.04 -11.31
CA ILE A 75 2.38 -9.21 -11.05
C ILE A 75 1.21 -9.30 -12.02
N ALA A 76 0.75 -10.53 -12.30
CA ALA A 76 -0.40 -10.76 -13.18
C ALA A 76 -1.67 -10.06 -12.66
N ARG A 77 -2.41 -9.43 -13.59
CA ARG A 77 -3.65 -8.73 -13.28
C ARG A 77 -4.72 -9.69 -12.76
N SER A 78 -5.39 -9.31 -11.67
CA SER A 78 -6.46 -10.13 -11.07
C SER A 78 -7.86 -9.80 -11.61
N GLY A 79 -8.03 -8.65 -12.28
CA GLY A 79 -9.34 -8.12 -12.67
C GLY A 79 -10.17 -7.58 -11.49
N SER A 80 -9.57 -7.44 -10.31
CA SER A 80 -10.26 -6.96 -9.11
C SER A 80 -10.63 -5.48 -9.20
N LYS A 81 -11.82 -5.12 -8.70
CA LYS A 81 -12.30 -3.73 -8.64
C LYS A 81 -11.86 -2.96 -7.38
N GLY A 82 -11.07 -3.60 -6.52
CA GLY A 82 -10.61 -3.06 -5.25
C GLY A 82 -9.40 -3.83 -4.72
N TRP A 83 -9.08 -3.65 -3.44
CA TRP A 83 -7.95 -4.31 -2.80
C TRP A 83 -8.15 -5.82 -2.70
N ASP A 84 -7.38 -6.59 -3.47
CA ASP A 84 -7.29 -8.03 -3.31
C ASP A 84 -6.06 -8.43 -2.49
N SER A 85 -6.17 -9.54 -1.77
CA SER A 85 -5.16 -9.98 -0.82
C SER A 85 -3.79 -10.24 -1.45
N ARG A 86 -3.75 -10.70 -2.70
CA ARG A 86 -2.51 -10.94 -3.44
C ARG A 86 -1.81 -9.62 -3.74
N THR A 87 -2.54 -8.65 -4.29
CA THR A 87 -2.01 -7.31 -4.58
C THR A 87 -1.53 -6.62 -3.31
N VAL A 88 -2.31 -6.72 -2.22
CA VAL A 88 -1.90 -6.17 -0.92
C VAL A 88 -0.63 -6.84 -0.40
N THR A 89 -0.53 -8.16 -0.47
CA THR A 89 0.68 -8.90 -0.03
C THR A 89 1.92 -8.44 -0.79
N GLN A 90 1.79 -8.23 -2.10
CA GLN A 90 2.90 -7.80 -2.94
C GLN A 90 3.27 -6.34 -2.70
N LEU A 91 2.27 -5.47 -2.49
CA LEU A 91 2.51 -4.10 -2.08
C LEU A 91 3.24 -4.02 -0.72
N GLN A 92 2.83 -4.82 0.26
CA GLN A 92 3.49 -4.89 1.57
C GLN A 92 4.96 -5.32 1.44
N ARG A 93 5.24 -6.33 0.60
CA ARG A 93 6.61 -6.77 0.32
C ARG A 93 7.43 -5.67 -0.34
N TYR A 94 6.88 -5.03 -1.37
CA TYR A 94 7.54 -3.93 -2.08
C TYR A 94 7.87 -2.75 -1.16
N LEU A 95 6.92 -2.32 -0.32
CA LEU A 95 7.12 -1.23 0.64
C LEU A 95 8.05 -1.59 1.82
N THR A 96 8.37 -2.87 1.98
CA THR A 96 9.38 -3.34 2.95
C THR A 96 10.79 -3.34 2.35
N THR A 97 10.93 -3.33 1.02
CA THR A 97 12.24 -3.29 0.36
C THR A 97 12.64 -1.90 -0.12
N GLN A 98 11.68 -0.98 -0.23
CA GLN A 98 11.87 0.36 -0.79
C GLN A 98 12.09 1.46 0.26
N LEU A 99 11.77 1.19 1.52
CA LEU A 99 11.82 2.11 2.66
C LEU A 99 12.64 1.44 3.77
#